data_AF-A0A655EJE6-F1
#
_entry.id   AF-A0A655EJE6-F1
#
_cell.length_a   1.000
_cell.length_b   1.000
_cell.length_c   1.000
_cell.angle_alpha   90.00
_cell.angle_beta   90.00
_cell.angle_gamma   90.00
#
_symmetry.space_group_name_H-M   'P 1'
#
loop_
_entity.id
_entity.type
_entity.pdbx_description
1 polymer ?
#
loop_
_entity_poly.entity_id
_entity_poly.type
_entity_poly.pdbx_seq_one_letter_code
_entity_poly.pdbx_strand_id
1 'polypeptide(L)'
;MALSTAFTMLLMMLQASGDPRMAEVLTWLSGSTYNATGGQVTRTAIVMVILLALVPLCRRWLTILPLGGDAARAVGMALTPSRIALLALAACLTATATMTIGPLSFVGLMAPHIARMLGFRRTMPHMVISALAGGVLLVFADWCGRMALFPYQIPA
;
A
#
# COMPACT_ATOMS: atom_id res chain seq x y z
N MET A 1 -4.86 17.95 -4.90
CA MET A 1 -4.71 18.03 -6.37
C MET A 1 -3.47 18.81 -6.79
N ALA A 2 -3.17 19.99 -6.22
CA ALA A 2 -2.01 20.80 -6.60
C ALA A 2 -0.65 20.07 -6.58
N LEU A 3 -0.39 19.25 -5.55
CA LEU A 3 0.86 18.48 -5.46
C LEU A 3 0.96 17.41 -6.55
N SER A 4 -0.14 16.70 -6.82
CA SER A 4 -0.21 15.67 -7.87
C SER A 4 0.08 16.28 -9.24
N THR A 5 -0.53 17.43 -9.55
CA THR A 5 -0.32 18.11 -10.83
C THR A 5 1.11 18.63 -10.99
N ALA A 6 1.73 19.10 -9.90
CA ALA A 6 3.13 19.53 -9.93
C ALA A 6 4.08 18.38 -10.27
N PHE A 7 3.89 17.19 -9.67
CA PHE A 7 4.67 16.00 -10.01
C PHE A 7 4.43 15.53 -11.44
N THR A 8 3.18 15.57 -11.93
CA THR A 8 2.87 15.21 -13.32
C THR A 8 3.54 16.15 -14.32
N MET A 9 3.56 17.46 -14.05
CA MET A 9 4.27 18.42 -14.91
C MET A 9 5.78 18.17 -14.94
N LEU A 10 6.39 17.86 -13.79
CA LEU A 10 7.81 17.55 -13.72
C LEU A 10 8.15 16.28 -14.53
N LEU A 11 7.32 15.23 -14.44
CA LEU A 11 7.46 14.02 -15.26
C LEU A 11 7.38 14.33 -16.76
N MET A 12 6.42 15.17 -17.17
CA MET A 12 6.25 15.58 -18.58
C MET A 12 7.47 16.36 -19.10
N MET A 13 8.02 17.27 -18.30
CA MET A 13 9.27 17.96 -18.64
C MET A 13 10.44 16.99 -18.79
N LEU A 14 10.60 16.05 -17.86
CA LEU A 14 11.71 15.12 -17.92
C LEU A 14 11.57 14.15 -19.10
N GLN A 15 10.34 13.79 -19.50
CA GLN A 15 10.09 12.98 -20.69
C GLN A 15 10.42 13.73 -21.99
N ALA A 16 10.21 15.04 -22.03
CA ALA A 16 10.61 15.88 -23.16
C ALA A 16 12.14 15.95 -23.34
N SER A 17 12.93 15.66 -22.30
CA SER A 17 14.41 15.56 -22.38
C SER A 17 14.91 14.41 -23.26
N GLY A 18 14.07 13.41 -23.56
CA GLY A 18 14.42 12.26 -24.40
C GLY A 18 15.34 11.23 -23.73
N ASP A 19 15.54 11.28 -22.41
CA ASP A 19 16.39 10.32 -21.70
C ASP A 19 15.73 8.91 -21.70
N PRO A 20 16.41 7.85 -22.19
CA PRO A 20 15.88 6.49 -22.20
C PRO A 20 15.50 5.97 -20.80
N ARG A 21 16.06 6.54 -19.73
CA ARG A 21 15.70 6.20 -18.34
C ARG A 21 14.26 6.57 -17.97
N MET A 22 13.63 7.46 -18.74
CA MET A 22 12.23 7.83 -18.50
C MET A 22 11.28 6.66 -18.73
N ALA A 23 11.58 5.77 -19.68
CA ALA A 23 10.77 4.59 -19.94
C ALA A 23 10.74 3.65 -18.72
N GLU A 24 11.86 3.50 -18.01
CA GLU A 24 11.93 2.73 -16.76
C GLU A 24 11.09 3.38 -15.65
N VAL A 25 11.15 4.71 -15.52
CA VAL A 25 10.37 5.46 -14.52
C VAL A 25 8.86 5.34 -14.79
N LEU A 26 8.43 5.46 -16.05
CA LEU A 26 7.04 5.30 -16.44
C LEU A 26 6.54 3.88 -16.20
N THR A 27 7.38 2.87 -16.45
CA THR A 27 7.07 1.46 -16.17
C THR A 27 7.01 1.17 -14.67
N TRP A 28 7.79 1.87 -13.85
CA TRP A 28 7.70 1.77 -12.39
C TRP A 28 6.45 2.49 -11.86
N LEU A 29 6.12 3.66 -12.40
CA LEU A 29 4.92 4.42 -12.04
C LEU A 29 3.62 3.70 -12.38
N SER A 30 3.62 2.85 -13.41
CA SER A 30 2.46 2.04 -13.76
C SER A 30 2.25 0.83 -12.86
N GLY A 31 3.19 0.50 -11.97
CA GLY A 31 3.10 -0.67 -11.10
C GLY A 31 3.59 -1.93 -11.80
N SER A 32 4.89 -2.21 -11.78
CA SER A 32 5.46 -3.38 -12.45
C SER A 32 6.18 -4.33 -11.48
N THR A 33 5.73 -5.58 -11.45
CA THR A 33 6.42 -6.71 -10.79
C THR A 33 7.60 -7.24 -11.61
N TYR A 34 7.84 -6.71 -12.82
CA TYR A 34 8.74 -7.30 -13.82
C TYR A 34 10.23 -7.23 -13.45
N ASN A 35 10.65 -6.20 -12.71
CA ASN A 35 12.05 -6.01 -12.27
C ASN A 35 12.34 -6.58 -10.87
N ALA A 36 11.41 -7.33 -10.27
CA ALA A 36 11.59 -7.86 -8.93
C ALA A 36 12.61 -9.01 -8.91
N THR A 37 13.83 -8.74 -8.45
CA THR A 37 14.86 -9.76 -8.21
C THR A 37 14.61 -10.51 -6.89
N GLY A 38 14.91 -11.80 -6.83
CA GLY A 38 14.68 -12.62 -5.61
C GLY A 38 15.38 -12.06 -4.34
N GLY A 39 16.55 -11.44 -4.51
CA GLY A 39 17.24 -10.75 -3.40
C GLY A 39 16.53 -9.49 -2.92
N GLN A 40 15.88 -8.74 -3.82
CA GLN A 40 15.09 -7.57 -3.46
C GLN A 40 13.79 -7.98 -2.76
N VAL A 41 13.13 -9.03 -3.26
CA VAL A 41 11.90 -9.59 -2.66
C VAL A 41 12.14 -10.08 -1.24
N THR A 42 13.24 -10.79 -0.98
CA THR A 42 13.54 -11.28 0.38
C THR A 42 13.81 -10.14 1.35
N ARG A 43 14.59 -9.11 0.96
CA ARG A 43 14.83 -7.94 1.80
C ARG A 43 13.54 -7.20 2.13
N THR A 44 12.68 -6.98 1.15
CA THR A 44 11.44 -6.23 1.35
C THR A 44 10.41 -7.04 2.13
N ALA A 45 10.38 -8.37 1.95
CA ALA A 45 9.58 -9.26 2.77
C ALA A 45 10.00 -9.20 4.25
N ILE A 46 11.31 -9.24 4.55
CA ILE A 46 11.81 -9.13 5.93
C ILE A 46 11.39 -7.80 6.54
N VAL A 47 11.59 -6.68 5.83
CA VAL A 47 11.18 -5.35 6.31
C VAL A 47 9.67 -5.30 6.52
N MET A 48 8.88 -5.83 5.59
CA MET A 48 7.42 -5.87 5.71
C MET A 48 6.97 -6.68 6.94
N VAL A 49 7.58 -7.83 7.20
CA VAL A 49 7.28 -8.66 8.38
C VAL A 49 7.61 -7.92 9.67
N ILE A 50 8.74 -7.21 9.73
CA ILE A 50 9.12 -6.39 10.90
C ILE A 50 8.09 -5.28 11.15
N LEU A 51 7.69 -4.55 10.11
CA LEU A 51 6.68 -3.49 10.22
C LEU A 51 5.31 -4.05 10.61
N LEU A 52 4.93 -5.22 10.08
CA LEU A 52 3.68 -5.91 10.45
C LEU A 52 3.71 -6.39 11.91
N ALA A 53 4.88 -6.78 12.44
CA ALA A 53 5.02 -7.16 13.84
C ALA A 53 4.80 -5.99 14.82
N LEU A 54 4.95 -4.74 14.36
CA LEU A 54 4.64 -3.53 15.15
C LEU A 54 3.13 -3.21 15.21
N VAL A 55 2.34 -3.67 14.25
CA VAL A 55 0.89 -3.45 14.18
C VAL A 55 0.12 -3.89 15.44
N PRO A 56 0.33 -5.08 16.03
CA PRO A 56 -0.40 -5.49 17.23
C PRO A 56 -0.20 -4.55 18.43
N LEU A 57 0.92 -3.83 18.53
CA LEU A 57 1.14 -2.84 19.58
C LEU A 57 0.16 -1.66 19.44
N CYS A 58 -0.23 -1.32 18.21
CA CYS A 58 -1.19 -0.27 17.90
C CYS A 58 -2.66 -0.70 18.01
N ARG A 59 -2.94 -1.97 18.36
CA ARG A 59 -4.31 -2.52 18.45
C ARG A 59 -5.24 -1.65 19.29
N ARG A 60 -4.76 -1.20 20.46
CA ARG A 60 -5.57 -0.41 21.40
C ARG A 60 -5.99 0.93 20.80
N TRP A 61 -5.10 1.59 20.05
CA TRP A 61 -5.41 2.84 19.37
C TRP A 61 -6.39 2.61 18.22
N LEU A 62 -6.18 1.58 17.41
CA LEU A 62 -7.06 1.22 16.30
C LEU A 62 -8.47 0.78 16.74
N THR A 63 -8.63 0.23 17.95
CA THR A 63 -9.96 -0.10 18.51
C THR A 63 -10.70 1.12 19.06
N ILE A 64 -9.98 2.11 19.59
CA ILE A 64 -10.58 3.21 20.37
C ILE A 64 -10.78 4.46 19.51
N LEU A 65 -9.88 4.78 18.58
CA LEU A 65 -10.01 5.95 17.69
C LEU A 65 -11.35 5.99 16.94
N PRO A 66 -11.88 4.86 16.40
CA PRO A 66 -13.16 4.86 15.71
C PRO A 66 -14.37 5.16 16.60
N LEU A 67 -14.24 5.04 17.93
CA LEU A 67 -15.31 5.34 18.90
C LEU A 67 -15.50 6.85 19.13
N GLY A 68 -14.60 7.68 18.60
CA GLY A 68 -14.66 9.13 18.71
C GLY A 68 -13.55 9.72 19.59
N GLY A 69 -13.32 11.03 19.42
CA GLY A 69 -12.28 11.75 20.16
C GLY A 69 -12.54 11.83 21.66
N ASP A 70 -13.81 11.86 22.06
CA ASP A 70 -14.21 11.98 23.47
C ASP A 70 -14.00 10.66 24.22
N ALA A 71 -14.38 9.52 23.61
CA ALA A 71 -14.10 8.20 24.15
C ALA A 71 -12.59 7.92 24.29
N ALA A 72 -11.78 8.37 23.32
CA ALA A 72 -10.33 8.25 23.39
C ALA A 72 -9.72 9.11 24.52
N ARG A 73 -10.19 10.35 24.68
CA ARG A 73 -9.76 11.24 25.77
C ARG A 73 -10.16 10.72 27.15
N ALA A 74 -11.36 10.15 27.27
CA ALA A 74 -11.85 9.58 28.53
C ALA A 74 -10.96 8.44 29.05
N VAL A 75 -10.28 7.69 28.16
CA VAL A 75 -9.35 6.61 28.52
C VAL A 75 -7.90 7.12 28.70
N GLY A 76 -7.69 8.45 28.68
CA GLY A 76 -6.37 9.08 28.85
C GLY A 76 -5.47 8.98 27.62
N MET A 77 -6.04 8.75 26.43
CA MET A 77 -5.26 8.58 25.21
C MET A 77 -4.88 9.93 24.59
N ALA A 78 -3.60 10.11 24.28
CA ALA A 78 -3.13 11.26 23.52
C ALA A 78 -3.46 11.09 22.02
N LEU A 79 -4.49 11.80 21.55
CA LEU A 79 -5.04 11.71 20.18
C LEU A 79 -4.03 12.06 19.08
N THR A 80 -3.32 13.19 19.24
CA THR A 80 -2.37 13.68 18.23
C THR A 80 -1.19 12.72 18.01
N PRO A 81 -0.43 12.31 19.05
CA PRO A 81 0.70 11.40 18.84
C PRO A 81 0.28 10.01 18.38
N SER A 82 -0.86 9.48 18.84
CA SER A 82 -1.37 8.18 18.36
C SER A 82 -1.74 8.23 16.87
N ARG A 83 -2.37 9.31 16.39
CA ARG A 83 -2.64 9.51 14.96
C ARG A 83 -1.36 9.62 14.15
N ILE A 84 -0.39 10.43 14.60
CA ILE A 84 0.88 10.61 13.90
C ILE A 84 1.64 9.28 13.81
N ALA A 85 1.70 8.51 14.89
CA ALA A 85 2.36 7.21 14.91
C ALA A 85 1.68 6.20 13.95
N LEU A 86 0.35 6.15 13.92
CA LEU A 86 -0.39 5.31 12.98
C LEU A 86 -0.16 5.73 11.52
N LEU A 87 -0.18 7.03 11.24
CA LEU A 87 0.09 7.57 9.91
C LEU A 87 1.53 7.29 9.46
N ALA A 88 2.49 7.43 10.36
CA ALA A 88 3.90 7.11 10.08
C ALA A 88 4.07 5.62 9.77
N LEU A 89 3.46 4.73 10.57
CA LEU A 89 3.52 3.28 10.34
C LEU A 89 2.86 2.90 9.00
N ALA A 90 1.70 3.47 8.69
CA ALA A 90 1.03 3.28 7.40
C ALA A 90 1.87 3.81 6.24
N ALA A 91 2.49 4.99 6.38
CA ALA A 91 3.37 5.56 5.38
C ALA A 91 4.59 4.66 5.14
N CYS A 92 5.23 4.15 6.20
CA CYS A 92 6.36 3.23 6.08
C CYS A 92 5.97 1.92 5.37
N LEU A 93 4.84 1.29 5.74
CA LEU A 93 4.32 0.09 5.07
C LEU A 93 4.02 0.34 3.58
N THR A 94 3.44 1.50 3.26
CA THR A 94 3.07 1.86 1.89
C THR A 94 4.33 2.16 1.06
N ALA A 95 5.30 2.85 1.65
CA ALA A 95 6.58 3.17 1.00
C ALA A 95 7.37 1.91 0.67
N THR A 96 7.47 0.95 1.61
CA THR A 96 8.19 -0.31 1.36
C THR A 96 7.55 -1.14 0.25
N ALA A 97 6.21 -1.20 0.20
CA ALA A 97 5.50 -1.83 -0.90
C ALA A 97 5.75 -1.11 -2.24
N THR A 98 5.58 0.22 -2.25
CA THR A 98 5.71 1.06 -3.44
C THR A 98 7.12 1.02 -4.04
N MET A 99 8.15 0.98 -3.18
CA MET A 99 9.54 0.88 -3.65
C MET A 99 9.83 -0.38 -4.46
N THR A 100 9.06 -1.46 -4.25
CA THR A 100 9.30 -2.74 -4.93
C THR A 100 8.51 -2.92 -6.22
N ILE A 101 7.22 -2.60 -6.17
CA ILE A 101 6.29 -2.90 -7.27
C ILE A 101 5.88 -1.61 -7.99
N GLY A 102 6.00 -0.44 -7.34
CA GLY A 102 5.41 0.80 -7.81
C GLY A 102 4.09 1.10 -7.09
N PRO A 103 3.47 2.26 -7.38
CA PRO A 103 2.30 2.74 -6.65
C PRO A 103 1.02 2.00 -7.07
N LEU A 104 0.42 1.28 -6.12
CA LEU A 104 -0.86 0.55 -6.31
C LEU A 104 -1.97 1.20 -5.49
N SER A 105 -2.95 1.83 -6.17
CA SER A 105 -4.00 2.60 -5.48
C SER A 105 -5.27 1.80 -5.19
N PHE A 106 -5.64 0.84 -6.04
CA PHE A 106 -6.95 0.19 -5.98
C PHE A 106 -7.05 -0.89 -4.88
N VAL A 107 -5.99 -1.69 -4.73
CA VAL A 107 -5.95 -2.79 -3.76
C VAL A 107 -6.16 -2.29 -2.33
N GLY A 108 -5.54 -1.16 -1.97
CA GLY A 108 -5.66 -0.56 -0.63
C GLY A 108 -7.07 -0.10 -0.26
N LEU A 109 -7.95 0.15 -1.25
CA LEU A 109 -9.34 0.53 -1.03
C LEU A 109 -10.28 -0.67 -1.06
N MET A 110 -10.08 -1.58 -2.02
CA MET A 110 -10.96 -2.76 -2.18
C MET A 110 -10.73 -3.81 -1.11
N ALA A 111 -9.49 -4.10 -0.76
CA ALA A 111 -9.17 -5.15 0.20
C ALA A 111 -9.86 -4.99 1.57
N PRO A 112 -9.83 -3.82 2.25
CA PRO A 112 -10.58 -3.63 3.49
C PRO A 112 -12.10 -3.61 3.27
N HIS A 113 -12.57 -3.20 2.09
CA HIS A 113 -14.00 -3.26 1.77
C HIS A 113 -14.49 -4.71 1.67
N ILE A 114 -13.77 -5.58 0.97
CA ILE A 114 -14.05 -7.01 0.86
C ILE A 114 -14.03 -7.66 2.25
N ALA A 115 -13.01 -7.37 3.07
CA ALA A 115 -12.94 -7.89 4.44
C ALA A 115 -14.15 -7.45 5.30
N ARG A 116 -14.67 -6.24 5.09
CA ARG A 116 -15.88 -5.74 5.77
C ARG A 116 -17.14 -6.46 5.29
N MET A 117 -17.27 -6.71 3.98
CA MET A 117 -18.39 -7.44 3.40
C MET A 117 -18.45 -8.90 3.88
N LEU A 118 -17.29 -9.52 4.13
CA LEU A 118 -17.18 -10.86 4.73
C LEU A 118 -17.57 -10.91 6.23
N GLY A 119 -17.94 -9.79 6.84
CA GLY A 119 -18.43 -9.73 8.23
C GLY A 119 -17.34 -9.50 9.28
N PHE A 120 -16.08 -9.34 8.90
CA PHE A 120 -14.99 -9.09 9.85
C PHE A 120 -14.96 -7.63 10.29
N ARG A 121 -15.51 -7.37 11.48
CA ARG A 121 -15.60 -6.03 12.08
C ARG A 121 -14.62 -5.78 13.23
N ARG A 122 -14.01 -6.83 13.78
CA ARG A 122 -12.99 -6.69 14.83
C ARG A 122 -11.66 -6.26 14.21
N THR A 123 -10.97 -5.32 14.84
CA THR A 123 -9.74 -4.69 14.33
C THR A 123 -8.68 -5.70 13.84
N MET A 124 -8.28 -6.67 14.67
CA MET A 124 -7.22 -7.62 14.28
C MET A 124 -7.65 -8.58 13.16
N PRO A 125 -8.80 -9.28 13.25
CA PRO A 125 -9.29 -10.10 12.14
C PRO A 125 -9.49 -9.32 10.84
N HIS A 126 -10.02 -8.08 10.94
CA HIS A 126 -10.24 -7.23 9.77
C HIS A 126 -8.93 -6.90 9.06
N MET A 127 -7.87 -6.56 9.80
CA MET A 127 -6.56 -6.27 9.22
C MET A 127 -5.96 -7.49 8.53
N VAL A 128 -5.94 -8.66 9.19
CA VAL A 128 -5.40 -9.89 8.60
C VAL A 128 -6.14 -10.27 7.32
N ILE A 129 -7.47 -10.19 7.34
CA ILE A 129 -8.29 -10.60 6.20
C ILE A 129 -8.24 -9.57 5.09
N SER A 130 -8.10 -8.28 5.40
CA SER A 130 -7.82 -7.27 4.39
C SER A 130 -6.46 -7.51 3.72
N ALA A 131 -5.42 -7.87 4.48
CA ALA A 131 -4.11 -8.18 3.90
C ALA A 131 -4.18 -9.43 2.98
N LEU A 132 -4.86 -10.49 3.42
CA LEU A 132 -5.04 -11.71 2.63
C LEU A 132 -5.89 -11.45 1.37
N ALA A 133 -7.02 -10.76 1.51
CA ALA A 133 -7.89 -10.41 0.38
C ALA A 133 -7.15 -9.54 -0.65
N GLY A 134 -6.36 -8.57 -0.19
CA GLY A 134 -5.52 -7.75 -1.06
C GLY A 134 -4.44 -8.56 -1.78
N GLY A 135 -3.78 -9.49 -1.08
CA GLY A 135 -2.80 -10.39 -1.67
C GLY A 135 -3.40 -11.31 -2.74
N VAL A 136 -4.56 -11.91 -2.47
CA VAL A 136 -5.29 -12.74 -3.46
C VAL A 136 -5.69 -11.91 -4.67
N LEU A 137 -6.20 -10.70 -4.44
CA LEU A 137 -6.61 -9.80 -5.53
C LEU A 137 -5.42 -9.39 -6.40
N LEU A 138 -4.25 -9.14 -5.79
CA LEU A 138 -3.02 -8.80 -6.51
C LEU A 138 -2.50 -9.99 -7.34
N VAL A 139 -2.47 -11.20 -6.77
CA VAL A 139 -2.05 -12.40 -7.51
C VAL A 139 -2.99 -12.67 -8.68
N PHE A 140 -4.29 -12.49 -8.49
CA PHE A 140 -5.28 -12.65 -9.55
C PHE A 140 -5.13 -11.59 -10.64
N ALA A 141 -4.85 -10.34 -10.27
CA ALA A 141 -4.60 -9.25 -11.22
C ALA A 141 -3.31 -9.50 -12.04
N ASP A 142 -2.21 -9.89 -11.40
CA ASP A 142 -0.95 -10.24 -12.08
C ASP A 142 -1.14 -11.43 -13.03
N TRP A 143 -1.88 -12.46 -12.61
CA TRP A 143 -2.22 -13.59 -13.47
C TRP A 143 -3.04 -13.18 -14.70
N CYS A 144 -4.12 -12.40 -14.49
CA CYS A 144 -4.94 -11.90 -15.59
C CYS A 144 -4.15 -10.98 -16.54
N GLY A 145 -3.29 -10.11 -16.02
CA GLY A 145 -2.43 -9.24 -16.82
C GLY A 145 -1.44 -10.01 -17.70
N ARG A 146 -0.90 -11.13 -17.21
CA ARG A 146 -0.01 -12.02 -17.99
C ARG A 146 -0.77 -12.85 -19.02
N MET A 147 -1.99 -13.27 -18.72
CA MET A 147 -2.78 -14.17 -19.58
C MET A 147 -3.56 -13.43 -20.68
N ALA A 148 -4.01 -12.19 -20.43
CA ALA A 148 -4.91 -11.48 -21.34
C ALA A 148 -4.24 -10.87 -22.58
N LEU A 149 -2.94 -10.56 -22.55
CA LEU A 149 -2.18 -10.07 -23.71
C LEU A 149 -0.84 -10.81 -23.85
N PHE A 150 -0.90 -12.04 -24.36
CA PHE A 150 0.30 -12.67 -24.91
C PHE A 150 0.59 -12.04 -26.29
N PRO A 151 1.75 -11.42 -26.59
CA PRO A 151 3.03 -11.40 -25.87
C PRO A 151 3.39 -10.07 -25.17
N TYR A 152 2.47 -9.11 -25.02
CA TYR A 152 2.71 -7.81 -24.37
C TYR A 152 2.07 -7.72 -22.98
N GLN A 153 2.89 -7.72 -21.92
CA GLN A 153 2.40 -7.69 -20.54
C GLN A 153 2.04 -6.27 -20.10
N ILE A 154 0.82 -6.10 -19.58
CA ILE A 154 0.38 -4.85 -18.95
C ILE A 154 0.88 -4.84 -17.49
N PRO A 155 1.51 -3.75 -17.02
CA PRO A 155 1.82 -3.56 -15.59
C PRO A 155 0.56 -3.66 -14.71
N ALA A 156 0.73 -4.14 -13.48
CA ALA A 156 -0.31 -4.58 -12.55
C ALA A 156 -1.00 -3.45 -11.77
#